data_AF-A0A359I5W2-F1
#
_entry.id   AF-A0A359I5W2-F1
#
_cell.length_a   1.000
_cell.length_b   1.000
_cell.length_c   1.000
_cell.angle_alpha   90.00
_cell.angle_beta   90.00
_cell.angle_gamma   90.00
#
_symmetry.space_group_name_H-M   'P 1'
#
loop_
_entity.id
_entity.type
_entity.pdbx_description
1 polymer ?
#
loop_
_entity_poly.entity_id
_entity_poly.type
_entity_poly.pdbx_seq_one_letter_code
_entity_poly.pdbx_strand_id
1 'polypeptide(L)'
;MADMTIKKYLTLIIFLLSAFLAVHTNAQLIKVDHQRGFTDSLRNELINAPYFGLFKDNYFTVGTAVGAKPTRNNSDVKFQISIAQRLTKTTLPGNSFIFLMYTQKTFWNVFEKSLPMHDLNFNPGIGWSIPFFSKGRYAGKFTLLLEHESNGRDSLESRSWNRITFSGSTIIDRWLMVHA
;
A
#
# COMPACT_ATOMS: atom_id res chain seq x y z
N MET A 1 -0.18 8.67 63.71
CA MET A 1 0.29 9.81 62.89
C MET A 1 1.62 9.55 62.17
N ALA A 2 2.48 8.62 62.61
CA ALA A 2 3.81 8.35 62.01
C ALA A 2 3.81 7.53 60.69
N ASP A 3 2.80 6.68 60.44
CA ASP A 3 2.74 5.82 59.23
C ASP A 3 2.54 6.61 57.92
N MET A 4 1.79 7.72 58.00
CA MET A 4 1.49 8.56 56.82
C MET A 4 2.71 9.34 56.33
N THR A 5 3.67 9.63 57.21
CA THR A 5 4.95 10.26 56.89
C THR A 5 5.89 9.28 56.17
N ILE A 6 6.00 8.04 56.64
CA ILE A 6 6.90 7.02 56.05
C ILE A 6 6.48 6.68 54.61
N LYS A 7 5.17 6.51 54.35
CA LYS A 7 4.65 6.25 53.00
C LYS A 7 4.96 7.40 52.03
N LYS A 8 4.90 8.66 52.47
CA LYS A 8 5.27 9.81 51.63
C LYS A 8 6.74 9.81 51.25
N TYR A 9 7.65 9.51 52.18
CA TYR A 9 9.08 9.40 51.87
C TYR A 9 9.36 8.22 50.94
N LEU A 10 8.71 7.07 51.14
CA LEU A 10 8.84 5.92 50.26
C LEU A 10 8.37 6.24 48.83
N THR A 11 7.25 6.95 48.69
CA THR A 11 6.71 7.35 47.38
C THR A 11 7.63 8.35 46.69
N LEU A 12 8.22 9.30 47.44
CA LEU A 12 9.19 10.26 46.94
C LEU A 12 10.49 9.57 46.48
N ILE A 13 10.97 8.57 47.23
CA ILE A 13 12.15 7.78 46.86
C ILE A 13 11.91 6.98 45.59
N ILE A 14 10.73 6.34 45.45
CA ILE A 14 10.37 5.60 44.23
C ILE A 14 10.27 6.55 43.04
N PHE A 15 9.67 7.73 43.22
CA PHE A 15 9.59 8.74 42.17
C PHE A 15 10.97 9.22 41.73
N LEU A 16 11.86 9.52 42.68
CA LEU A 16 13.25 9.89 42.39
C LEU A 16 14.04 8.76 41.71
N LEU A 17 13.89 7.52 42.18
CA LEU A 17 14.52 6.36 41.52
C LEU A 17 14.01 6.18 40.09
N SER A 18 12.72 6.37 39.84
CA SER A 18 12.15 6.26 38.49
C SER A 18 12.67 7.35 37.54
N ALA A 19 12.97 8.55 38.06
CA ALA A 19 13.57 9.63 37.30
C ALA A 19 15.05 9.36 36.98
N PHE A 20 15.78 8.65 37.86
CA PHE A 20 17.17 8.22 37.62
C PHE A 20 17.27 6.97 36.73
N LEU A 21 16.26 6.10 36.72
CA LEU A 21 16.16 4.92 35.87
C LEU A 21 15.56 5.20 34.49
N ALA A 22 15.22 6.45 34.18
CA ALA A 22 14.96 6.91 32.83
C ALA A 22 16.28 6.94 32.04
N VAL A 23 16.86 5.75 31.83
CA VAL A 23 17.94 5.51 30.88
C VAL A 23 17.49 6.15 29.59
N HIS A 24 18.28 7.09 29.08
CA HIS A 24 18.09 7.70 27.79
C HIS A 24 18.01 6.59 26.73
N THR A 25 16.79 6.15 26.42
CA THR A 25 16.51 5.41 25.20
C THR A 25 16.66 6.42 24.08
N ASN A 26 17.90 6.64 23.67
CA ASN A 26 18.21 7.26 22.41
C ASN A 26 17.75 6.29 21.33
N ALA A 27 16.46 6.28 21.03
CA ALA A 27 15.96 5.90 19.72
C ALA A 27 16.38 6.99 18.73
N GLN A 28 17.69 7.23 18.65
CA GLN A 28 18.26 8.22 17.76
C GLN A 28 18.42 7.56 16.41
N LEU A 29 17.70 8.08 15.42
CA LEU A 29 18.01 7.82 14.02
C LEU A 29 19.40 8.41 13.74
N ILE A 30 20.42 7.58 13.86
CA ILE A 30 21.79 7.96 13.49
C ILE A 30 21.76 8.27 11.99
N LYS A 31 21.94 9.55 11.64
CA LYS A 31 22.22 9.92 10.25
C LYS A 31 23.61 9.37 9.93
N VAL A 32 23.64 8.25 9.22
CA VAL A 32 24.88 7.70 8.68
C VAL A 32 25.29 8.58 7.51
N ASP A 33 26.32 9.39 7.72
CA ASP A 33 26.97 10.10 6.62
C ASP A 33 27.67 9.08 5.70
N HIS A 34 27.46 9.23 4.40
CA HIS A 34 27.86 8.31 3.32
C HIS A 34 27.08 6.98 3.22
N GLN A 35 25.78 7.07 2.89
CA GLN A 35 24.90 5.93 2.52
C GLN A 35 25.33 5.10 1.28
N ARG A 36 26.54 5.25 0.75
CA ARG A 36 26.98 4.59 -0.50
C ARG A 36 27.20 3.06 -0.37
N GLY A 37 27.07 2.48 0.82
CA GLY A 37 27.28 1.06 1.10
C GLY A 37 26.04 0.20 1.38
N PHE A 38 24.83 0.77 1.43
CA PHE A 38 23.62 0.03 1.83
C PHE A 38 22.79 -0.52 0.66
N THR A 39 23.28 -0.44 -0.58
CA THR A 39 22.53 -0.93 -1.75
C THR A 39 22.12 -2.39 -1.59
N ASP A 40 23.02 -3.22 -1.06
CA ASP A 40 22.78 -4.65 -0.85
C ASP A 40 21.80 -4.90 0.30
N SER A 41 21.86 -4.11 1.37
CA SER A 41 20.90 -4.19 2.47
C SER A 41 19.50 -3.77 2.01
N LEU A 42 19.37 -2.68 1.26
CA LEU A 42 18.11 -2.22 0.70
C LEU A 42 17.54 -3.20 -0.34
N ARG A 43 18.43 -3.81 -1.15
CA ARG A 43 18.05 -4.89 -2.06
C ARG A 43 17.55 -6.10 -1.27
N ASN A 44 18.25 -6.51 -0.22
CA ASN A 44 17.85 -7.63 0.63
C ASN A 44 16.52 -7.36 1.34
N GLU A 45 16.28 -6.13 1.79
CA GLU A 45 14.99 -5.71 2.36
C GLU A 45 13.85 -5.80 1.33
N LEU A 46 14.07 -5.33 0.10
CA LEU A 46 13.10 -5.45 -0.99
C LEU A 46 12.81 -6.93 -1.33
N ILE A 47 13.83 -7.78 -1.29
CA ILE A 47 13.69 -9.22 -1.56
C ILE A 47 12.90 -9.92 -0.46
N ASN A 48 13.14 -9.55 0.80
CA ASN A 48 12.48 -10.13 1.96
C ASN A 48 11.18 -9.41 2.34
N ALA A 49 10.75 -8.44 1.54
CA ALA A 49 9.48 -7.76 1.73
C ALA A 49 8.31 -8.76 1.76
N PRO A 50 7.21 -8.43 2.45
CA PRO A 50 6.03 -9.27 2.48
C PRO A 50 5.55 -9.65 1.08
N TYR A 51 5.13 -10.91 0.92
CA TYR A 51 4.70 -11.44 -0.36
C TYR A 51 3.33 -10.88 -0.78
N PHE A 52 2.46 -10.65 0.20
CA PHE A 52 1.16 -10.03 0.02
C PHE A 52 1.27 -8.53 0.27
N GLY A 53 0.71 -7.74 -0.64
CA GLY A 53 0.72 -6.29 -0.54
C GLY A 53 -0.34 -5.64 -1.41
N LEU A 54 -0.28 -4.32 -1.49
CA LEU A 54 -1.16 -3.53 -2.34
C LEU A 54 -0.58 -3.42 -3.75
N PHE A 55 -1.44 -3.39 -4.78
CA PHE A 55 -1.01 -3.17 -6.15
C PHE A 55 -1.31 -1.74 -6.64
N LYS A 56 -2.60 -1.38 -6.70
CA LYS A 56 -3.09 -0.01 -6.90
C LYS A 56 -3.69 0.53 -5.61
N ASP A 57 -4.20 1.76 -5.66
CA ASP A 57 -4.88 2.37 -4.52
C ASP A 57 -6.10 1.56 -4.10
N ASN A 58 -6.29 1.49 -2.79
CA ASN A 58 -7.48 0.93 -2.18
C ASN A 58 -8.26 2.09 -1.57
N TYR A 59 -9.48 2.31 -2.03
CA TYR A 59 -10.27 3.45 -1.60
C TYR A 59 -11.76 3.12 -1.57
N PHE A 60 -12.49 3.90 -0.80
CA PHE A 60 -13.93 3.89 -0.70
C PHE A 60 -14.39 5.34 -0.67
N THR A 61 -15.21 5.74 -1.64
CA THR A 61 -15.71 7.11 -1.76
C THR A 61 -17.20 7.12 -2.05
N VAL A 62 -17.85 8.20 -1.64
CA VAL A 62 -19.26 8.48 -1.91
C VAL A 62 -19.34 9.79 -2.68
N GLY A 63 -20.15 9.81 -3.73
CA GLY A 63 -20.25 10.97 -4.62
C GLY A 63 -21.66 11.20 -5.09
N THR A 64 -21.87 12.37 -5.69
CA THR A 64 -23.08 12.72 -6.42
C THR A 64 -22.71 13.31 -7.78
N ALA A 65 -23.67 13.33 -8.71
CA ALA A 65 -23.49 13.97 -10.00
C ALA A 65 -23.09 15.44 -9.87
N VAL A 66 -22.08 15.85 -10.65
CA VAL A 66 -21.52 17.21 -10.61
C VAL A 66 -22.60 18.24 -10.94
N GLY A 67 -22.76 19.25 -10.08
CA GLY A 67 -23.69 20.35 -10.27
C GLY A 67 -25.17 20.02 -9.97
N ALA A 68 -25.48 18.80 -9.54
CA ALA A 68 -26.82 18.41 -9.14
C ALA A 68 -26.95 18.36 -7.61
N LYS A 69 -28.18 18.54 -7.12
CA LYS A 69 -28.49 18.23 -5.72
C LYS A 69 -28.43 16.70 -5.52
N PRO A 70 -27.87 16.20 -4.41
CA PRO A 70 -27.88 14.78 -4.10
C PRO A 70 -29.31 14.24 -4.05
N THR A 71 -29.53 13.16 -4.78
CA THR A 71 -30.73 12.33 -4.82
C THR A 71 -30.31 10.86 -4.77
N ARG A 72 -31.28 9.99 -4.53
CA ARG A 72 -31.02 8.56 -4.47
C ARG A 72 -30.56 7.91 -5.78
N ASN A 73 -30.84 8.54 -6.93
CA ASN A 73 -30.55 7.98 -8.26
C ASN A 73 -29.30 8.62 -8.92
N ASN A 74 -28.73 9.66 -8.31
CA ASN A 74 -27.56 10.36 -8.84
C ASN A 74 -26.40 10.39 -7.84
N SER A 75 -26.51 9.62 -6.77
CA SER A 75 -25.48 9.48 -5.75
C SER A 75 -25.19 8.01 -5.57
N ASP A 76 -23.91 7.66 -5.49
CA ASP A 76 -23.45 6.29 -5.38
C ASP A 76 -22.17 6.21 -4.56
N VAL A 77 -21.77 4.99 -4.28
CA VAL A 77 -20.46 4.67 -3.71
C VAL A 77 -19.60 4.08 -4.82
N LYS A 78 -18.36 4.53 -4.88
CA LYS A 78 -17.31 3.92 -5.69
C LYS A 78 -16.21 3.41 -4.78
N PHE A 79 -15.83 2.16 -4.95
CA PHE A 79 -14.69 1.62 -4.25
C PHE A 79 -13.78 0.80 -5.16
N GLN A 80 -12.52 0.71 -4.76
CA GLN A 80 -11.52 -0.11 -5.41
C GLN A 80 -10.77 -0.92 -4.37
N ILE A 81 -10.63 -2.22 -4.64
CA ILE A 81 -9.75 -3.11 -3.90
C ILE A 81 -8.66 -3.57 -4.87
N SER A 82 -7.40 -3.44 -4.49
CA SER A 82 -6.28 -3.80 -5.36
C SER A 82 -5.13 -4.39 -4.56
N ILE A 83 -4.85 -5.66 -4.82
CA ILE A 83 -3.87 -6.46 -4.09
C ILE A 83 -2.87 -7.09 -5.06
N ALA A 84 -1.68 -7.36 -4.55
CA ALA A 84 -0.65 -8.13 -5.21
C ALA A 84 -0.18 -9.28 -4.31
N GLN A 85 0.05 -10.44 -4.93
CA GLN A 85 0.65 -11.60 -4.30
C GLN A 85 1.89 -11.99 -5.09
N ARG A 86 3.07 -11.83 -4.49
CA ARG A 86 4.32 -12.31 -5.04
C ARG A 86 4.32 -13.85 -5.09
N LEU A 87 4.75 -14.40 -6.21
CA LEU A 87 4.84 -15.84 -6.44
C LEU A 87 6.25 -16.40 -6.26
N THR A 88 7.26 -15.54 -6.31
CA THR A 88 8.67 -15.91 -6.32
C THR A 88 9.28 -15.79 -4.93
N LYS A 89 9.82 -16.90 -4.40
CA LYS A 89 10.51 -16.92 -3.09
C LYS A 89 11.90 -16.29 -3.16
N THR A 90 12.61 -16.57 -4.24
CA THR A 90 13.91 -15.99 -4.57
C THR A 90 13.76 -14.99 -5.72
N THR A 91 14.74 -14.12 -5.90
CA THR A 91 14.77 -13.25 -7.09
C THR A 91 15.12 -14.04 -8.34
N LEU A 92 14.41 -13.74 -9.42
CA LEU A 92 14.75 -14.15 -10.77
C LEU A 92 15.95 -13.34 -11.30
N PRO A 93 16.53 -13.70 -12.47
CA PRO A 93 17.59 -12.92 -13.10
C PRO A 93 17.24 -11.42 -13.16
N GLY A 94 18.24 -10.57 -12.90
CA GLY A 94 18.05 -9.12 -12.80
C GLY A 94 17.39 -8.65 -11.49
N ASN A 95 17.36 -9.48 -10.45
CA ASN A 95 16.69 -9.20 -9.17
C ASN A 95 15.18 -8.98 -9.32
N SER A 96 14.59 -9.64 -10.32
CA SER A 96 13.20 -9.46 -10.69
C SER A 96 12.28 -10.43 -9.95
N PHE A 97 10.98 -10.16 -9.98
CA PHE A 97 9.98 -10.99 -9.33
C PHE A 97 8.68 -11.05 -10.13
N ILE A 98 8.04 -12.22 -10.07
CA ILE A 98 6.71 -12.45 -10.62
C ILE A 98 5.67 -12.35 -9.49
N PHE A 99 4.54 -11.73 -9.79
CA PHE A 99 3.42 -11.55 -8.87
C PHE A 99 2.09 -11.70 -9.61
N LEU A 100 1.08 -12.16 -8.89
CA LEU A 100 -0.31 -12.02 -9.29
C LEU A 100 -0.85 -10.69 -8.77
N MET A 101 -1.72 -10.07 -9.54
CA MET A 101 -2.46 -8.90 -9.12
C MET A 101 -3.95 -9.12 -9.34
N TYR A 102 -4.74 -8.49 -8.48
CA TYR A 102 -6.17 -8.45 -8.62
C TYR A 102 -6.64 -7.06 -8.26
N THR A 103 -7.29 -6.39 -9.20
CA THR A 103 -7.97 -5.12 -8.97
C THR A 103 -9.45 -5.31 -9.24
N GLN A 104 -10.29 -4.89 -8.29
CA GLN A 104 -11.72 -4.82 -8.47
C GLN A 104 -12.18 -3.38 -8.29
N LYS A 105 -12.97 -2.88 -9.24
CA LYS A 105 -13.67 -1.60 -9.12
C LYS A 105 -15.16 -1.88 -9.07
N THR A 106 -15.87 -1.20 -8.17
CA THR A 106 -17.31 -1.39 -8.03
C THR A 106 -17.98 -0.04 -7.88
N PHE A 107 -19.08 0.13 -8.61
CA PHE A 107 -20.03 1.20 -8.41
C PHE A 107 -21.31 0.64 -7.79
N TRP A 108 -21.70 1.23 -6.68
CA TRP A 108 -22.71 0.70 -5.78
C TRP A 108 -23.76 1.74 -5.44
N ASN A 109 -25.01 1.51 -5.87
CA ASN A 109 -26.12 2.43 -5.68
C ASN A 109 -26.72 2.23 -4.28
N VAL A 110 -25.98 2.65 -3.26
CA VAL A 110 -26.33 2.47 -1.84
C VAL A 110 -27.59 3.22 -1.39
N PHE A 111 -28.12 4.13 -2.20
CA PHE A 111 -29.32 4.90 -1.86
C PHE A 111 -30.59 4.35 -2.57
N GLU A 112 -30.41 3.38 -3.47
CA GLU A 112 -31.52 2.72 -4.16
C GLU A 112 -32.09 1.53 -3.38
N LYS A 113 -33.28 1.08 -3.78
CA LYS A 113 -33.93 -0.07 -3.14
C LYS A 113 -33.09 -1.31 -3.38
N SER A 114 -32.83 -2.07 -2.32
CA SER A 114 -32.01 -3.29 -2.33
C SER A 114 -30.52 -3.08 -2.65
N LEU A 115 -30.03 -1.83 -2.61
CA LEU A 115 -28.60 -1.50 -2.70
C LEU A 115 -27.88 -2.18 -3.89
N PRO A 116 -28.39 -2.08 -5.12
CA PRO A 116 -27.83 -2.82 -6.24
C PRO A 116 -26.42 -2.35 -6.59
N MET A 117 -25.53 -3.29 -6.86
CA MET A 117 -24.21 -3.00 -7.46
C MET A 117 -24.40 -2.87 -8.97
N HIS A 118 -24.34 -1.64 -9.48
CA HIS A 118 -24.69 -1.37 -10.87
C HIS A 118 -23.55 -1.68 -11.84
N ASP A 119 -22.30 -1.72 -11.38
CA ASP A 119 -21.16 -2.13 -12.19
C ASP A 119 -20.07 -2.74 -11.31
N LEU A 120 -19.54 -3.88 -11.74
CA LEU A 120 -18.44 -4.60 -11.10
C LEU A 120 -17.42 -4.89 -12.18
N ASN A 121 -16.18 -4.46 -11.99
CA ASN A 121 -15.11 -4.68 -12.95
C ASN A 121 -13.97 -5.43 -12.26
N PHE A 122 -13.64 -6.59 -12.81
CA PHE A 122 -12.67 -7.56 -12.34
C PHE A 122 -11.43 -7.51 -13.24
N ASN A 123 -10.28 -7.16 -12.67
CA ASN A 123 -9.02 -7.05 -13.39
C ASN A 123 -7.93 -7.91 -12.73
N PRO A 124 -7.95 -9.25 -12.95
CA PRO A 124 -6.84 -10.11 -12.58
C PRO A 124 -5.68 -10.00 -13.58
N GLY A 125 -4.46 -10.25 -13.11
CA GLY A 125 -3.32 -10.38 -14.00
C GLY A 125 -2.09 -10.95 -13.34
N ILE A 126 -1.08 -11.19 -14.16
CA ILE A 126 0.25 -11.62 -13.75
C ILE A 126 1.25 -10.58 -14.23
N GLY A 127 2.16 -10.18 -13.36
CA GLY A 127 3.18 -9.19 -13.64
C GLY A 127 4.57 -9.70 -13.37
N TRP A 128 5.53 -9.21 -14.15
CA TRP A 128 6.96 -9.39 -13.96
C TRP A 128 7.59 -8.03 -13.73
N SER A 129 8.17 -7.82 -12.55
CA SER A 129 8.79 -6.54 -12.17
C SER A 129 10.30 -6.66 -12.03
N ILE A 130 11.02 -5.69 -12.58
CA ILE A 130 12.47 -5.56 -12.51
C ILE A 130 12.79 -4.24 -11.78
N PRO A 131 13.27 -4.28 -10.54
CA PRO A 131 13.68 -3.09 -9.81
C PRO A 131 15.02 -2.56 -10.33
N PHE A 132 15.19 -1.23 -10.35
CA PHE A 132 16.46 -0.60 -10.67
C PHE A 132 16.90 0.37 -9.56
N PHE A 133 18.21 0.52 -9.44
CA PHE A 133 18.86 1.25 -8.36
C PHE A 133 19.77 2.32 -8.96
N SER A 134 19.79 3.51 -8.36
CA SER A 134 20.65 4.62 -8.78
C SER A 134 21.37 5.20 -7.57
N LYS A 135 22.67 5.45 -7.69
CA LYS A 135 23.53 5.98 -6.61
C LYS A 135 23.40 5.20 -5.28
N GLY A 136 23.22 3.89 -5.37
CA GLY A 136 23.08 2.99 -4.22
C GLY A 136 21.74 3.01 -3.50
N ARG A 137 20.70 3.59 -4.12
CA ARG A 137 19.34 3.67 -3.58
C ARG A 137 18.32 3.08 -4.55
N TYR A 138 17.21 2.56 -4.02
CA TYR A 138 16.07 2.17 -4.84
C TYR A 138 15.58 3.38 -5.64
N ALA A 139 15.60 3.25 -6.96
CA ALA A 139 15.22 4.33 -7.87
C ALA A 139 13.85 4.07 -8.50
N GLY A 140 13.44 2.81 -8.63
CA GLY A 140 12.15 2.47 -9.21
C GLY A 140 12.06 1.03 -9.71
N LYS A 141 11.08 0.76 -10.56
CA LYS A 141 10.91 -0.53 -11.21
C LYS A 141 10.27 -0.39 -12.59
N PHE A 142 10.59 -1.32 -13.47
CA PHE A 142 9.82 -1.61 -14.69
C PHE A 142 8.96 -2.84 -14.45
N THR A 143 7.76 -2.86 -15.01
CA THR A 143 6.81 -3.96 -14.86
C THR A 143 6.16 -4.27 -16.21
N LEU A 144 6.22 -5.53 -16.62
CA LEU A 144 5.39 -6.07 -17.70
C LEU A 144 4.20 -6.80 -17.08
N LEU A 145 2.98 -6.51 -17.54
CA LEU A 145 1.76 -7.17 -17.08
C LEU A 145 1.00 -7.81 -18.23
N LEU A 146 0.51 -9.02 -17.98
CA LEU A 146 -0.55 -9.65 -18.75
C LEU A 146 -1.80 -9.63 -17.89
N GLU A 147 -2.84 -8.97 -18.38
CA GLU A 147 -4.03 -8.74 -17.56
C GLU A 147 -5.31 -8.90 -18.37
N HIS A 148 -6.30 -9.44 -17.70
CA HIS A 148 -7.66 -9.56 -18.17
C HIS A 148 -8.50 -8.53 -17.44
N GLU A 149 -9.48 -7.94 -18.11
CA GLU A 149 -10.45 -7.07 -17.47
C GLU A 149 -11.85 -7.40 -17.99
N SER A 150 -12.79 -7.66 -17.09
CA SER A 150 -14.18 -7.95 -17.45
C SER A 150 -15.17 -7.47 -16.39
N ASN A 151 -16.43 -7.32 -16.77
CA ASN A 151 -17.48 -6.92 -15.83
C ASN A 151 -18.29 -8.09 -15.22
N GLY A 152 -17.94 -9.34 -15.56
CA GLY A 152 -18.64 -10.53 -15.06
C GLY A 152 -20.10 -10.67 -15.50
N ARG A 153 -20.55 -9.91 -16.51
CA ARG A 153 -21.91 -9.97 -17.06
C ARG A 153 -22.01 -10.85 -18.30
N ASP A 154 -23.24 -11.22 -18.65
CA ASP A 154 -23.57 -12.03 -19.81
C ASP A 154 -24.19 -11.20 -20.95
N SER A 155 -24.38 -11.85 -22.09
CA SER A 155 -25.11 -11.31 -23.24
C SER A 155 -24.66 -9.89 -23.65
N LEU A 156 -25.62 -9.00 -23.93
CA LEU A 156 -25.36 -7.64 -24.42
C LEU A 156 -24.74 -6.72 -23.37
N GLU A 157 -24.81 -7.07 -22.09
CA GLU A 157 -24.20 -6.33 -21.00
C GLU A 157 -22.74 -6.73 -20.76
N SER A 158 -22.28 -7.84 -21.34
CA SER A 158 -20.92 -8.34 -21.17
C SER A 158 -19.89 -7.38 -21.76
N ARG A 159 -18.87 -7.05 -20.97
CA ARG A 159 -17.69 -6.29 -21.40
C ARG A 159 -16.46 -7.03 -20.92
N SER A 160 -15.54 -7.34 -21.84
CA SER A 160 -14.26 -7.96 -21.49
C SER A 160 -13.17 -7.68 -22.52
N TRP A 161 -11.92 -7.69 -22.08
CA TRP A 161 -10.75 -7.57 -22.93
C TRP A 161 -9.49 -8.07 -22.22
N ASN A 162 -8.43 -8.31 -22.99
CA ASN A 162 -7.11 -8.67 -22.49
C ASN A 162 -6.12 -7.60 -22.96
N ARG A 163 -5.20 -7.19 -22.09
CA ARG A 163 -4.15 -6.22 -22.45
C ARG A 163 -2.77 -6.67 -21.94
N ILE A 164 -1.76 -6.21 -22.66
CA ILE A 164 -0.36 -6.29 -22.26
C ILE A 164 0.05 -4.87 -21.88
N THR A 165 0.49 -4.68 -20.64
CA THR A 165 0.84 -3.36 -20.11
C THR A 165 2.31 -3.30 -19.77
N PHE A 166 2.98 -2.27 -20.26
CA PHE A 166 4.33 -1.90 -19.85
C PHE A 166 4.20 -0.71 -18.90
N SER A 167 4.69 -0.88 -17.68
CA SER A 167 4.67 0.15 -16.65
C SER A 167 6.07 0.44 -16.13
N GLY A 168 6.33 1.68 -15.78
CA GLY A 168 7.57 2.12 -15.16
C GLY A 168 7.26 3.06 -14.01
N SER A 169 7.97 2.92 -12.90
CA SER A 169 7.91 3.87 -11.79
C SER A 169 9.31 4.34 -11.46
N THR A 170 9.44 5.62 -11.12
CA THR A 170 10.70 6.26 -10.73
C THR A 170 10.45 7.23 -9.58
N ILE A 171 11.36 7.23 -8.61
CA ILE A 171 11.35 8.15 -7.48
C ILE A 171 12.26 9.32 -7.85
N ILE A 172 11.67 10.52 -7.99
CA ILE A 172 12.40 11.74 -8.33
C ILE A 172 13.01 12.36 -7.07
N ASP A 173 12.19 12.49 -6.02
CA ASP A 173 12.60 13.01 -4.73
C ASP A 173 11.82 12.32 -3.59
N ARG A 174 11.88 12.86 -2.37
CA ARG A 174 11.20 12.26 -1.20
C ARG A 174 9.67 12.38 -1.24
N TRP A 175 9.13 13.26 -2.07
CA TRP A 175 7.72 13.62 -2.11
C TRP A 175 7.05 13.23 -3.44
N LEU A 176 7.85 12.95 -4.46
CA LEU A 176 7.40 12.69 -5.82
C LEU A 176 7.90 11.35 -6.34
N MET A 177 6.95 10.44 -6.53
CA MET A 177 7.08 9.27 -7.38
C MET A 177 6.26 9.49 -8.64
N VAL A 178 6.88 9.25 -9.80
CA VAL A 178 6.19 9.21 -11.09
C VAL A 178 6.04 7.76 -11.50
N HIS A 179 4.86 7.39 -11.97
CA HIS A 179 4.59 6.09 -12.56
C HIS A 179 3.79 6.26 -13.85
N ALA A 180 4.06 5.40 -14.83
CA ALA A 180 3.39 5.32 -16.12
C ALA A 180 3.11 3.84 -16.45
#